data_AF-A0A842XR96-F1
#
_entry.id   AF-A0A842XR96-F1
#
_cell.length_a   1.000
_cell.length_b   1.000
_cell.length_c   1.000
_cell.angle_alpha   90.00
_cell.angle_beta   90.00
_cell.angle_gamma   90.00
#
_symmetry.space_group_name_H-M   'P 1'
#
loop_
_entity.id
_entity.type
_entity.pdbx_description
1 polymer ?
#
loop_
_entity_poly.entity_id
_entity_poly.type
_entity_poly.pdbx_seq_one_letter_code
_entity_poly.pdbx_strand_id
1 'polypeptide(L)'
;LGREIVKDIQDVEGDKGIRLTLPMRIGTRNAGFVASLSFVGAVILSPVPYMQELLSIYYVPIVLVSDAIFIYCAMIHFADPKRGQKVAKLAMLVALIAFLFGGII
;
A
#
# COMPACT_ATOMS: atom_id res chain seq x y z
N LEU A 1 5.22 -1.79 -4.23
CA LEU A 1 5.50 -0.41 -4.68
C LEU A 1 5.32 0.62 -3.58
N GLY A 2 4.10 1.05 -3.21
CA GLY A 2 3.89 2.11 -2.21
C GLY A 2 4.67 1.91 -0.89
N ARG A 3 4.54 0.73 -0.27
CA ARG A 3 5.29 0.35 0.96
C ARG A 3 6.81 0.46 0.82
N GLU A 4 7.34 0.12 -0.35
CA GLU A 4 8.78 0.11 -0.61
C GLU A 4 9.31 1.54 -0.76
N ILE A 5 8.54 2.40 -1.41
CA ILE A 5 8.85 3.84 -1.47
C ILE A 5 8.79 4.46 -0.06
N VAL A 6 7.82 4.10 0.78
CA VAL A 6 7.77 4.54 2.19
C VAL A 6 8.99 4.05 2.97
N LYS A 7 9.46 2.81 2.71
CA LYS A 7 10.68 2.28 3.30
C LYS A 7 11.90 3.10 2.89
N ASP A 8 12.03 3.37 1.59
CA ASP A 8 13.15 4.14 1.06
C ASP A 8 13.18 5.55 1.65
N ILE A 9 12.01 6.17 1.91
CA ILE A 9 11.92 7.48 2.57
C ILE A 9 12.44 7.41 4.01
N GLN A 10 12.13 6.33 4.72
CA GLN A 10 12.58 6.12 6.10
C GLN A 10 14.10 5.87 6.18
N ASP A 11 14.65 5.16 5.19
CA ASP A 11 16.03 4.69 5.20
C ASP A 11 17.00 5.67 4.48
N VAL A 12 16.52 6.81 3.95
CA VAL A 12 17.33 7.76 3.14
C VAL A 12 18.68 8.09 3.76
N GLU A 13 18.75 8.38 5.06
CA GLU A 13 20.02 8.72 5.72
C GLU A 13 20.97 7.54 5.86
N GLY A 14 20.45 6.34 6.14
CA GLY A 14 21.25 5.12 6.21
C GLY A 14 21.73 4.62 4.85
N ASP A 15 21.03 5.02 3.78
CA ASP A 15 21.29 4.61 2.42
C ASP A 15 22.27 5.50 1.66
N LYS A 16 22.50 6.72 2.18
CA LYS A 16 23.42 7.69 1.60
C LYS A 16 24.81 7.06 1.43
N GLY A 17 25.26 6.96 0.19
CA GLY A 17 26.57 6.41 -0.18
C GLY A 17 26.58 4.89 -0.43
N ILE A 18 25.46 4.18 -0.23
CA ILE A 18 25.35 2.74 -0.48
C ILE A 18 24.39 2.46 -1.65
N ARG A 19 23.23 3.11 -1.66
CA ARG A 19 22.20 2.91 -2.69
C ARG A 19 21.59 4.23 -3.16
N LEU A 20 21.10 4.26 -4.40
CA LEU A 20 20.37 5.39 -4.97
C LEU A 20 18.88 5.07 -4.98
N THR A 21 18.13 5.61 -4.01
CA THR A 21 16.68 5.40 -3.90
C THR A 21 15.87 6.53 -4.55
N LEU A 22 14.58 6.27 -4.80
CA LEU A 22 13.64 7.26 -5.34
C LEU A 22 13.63 8.58 -4.55
N PRO A 23 13.46 8.60 -3.21
CA PRO A 23 13.45 9.85 -2.43
C PRO A 23 14.77 10.63 -2.48
N MET A 24 15.90 10.00 -2.79
CA MET A 24 17.17 10.72 -3.00
C MET A 24 17.20 11.48 -4.33
N ARG A 25 16.45 11.03 -5.35
CA ARG A 25 16.40 11.68 -6.66
C ARG A 25 15.34 12.79 -6.73
N ILE A 26 14.16 12.54 -6.20
CA ILE A 26 13.00 13.44 -6.33
C ILE A 26 12.61 14.14 -5.02
N GLY A 27 13.28 13.82 -3.92
CA GLY A 27 12.96 14.32 -2.57
C GLY A 27 11.95 13.44 -1.84
N THR A 28 12.03 13.41 -0.51
CA THR A 28 11.16 12.61 0.37
C THR A 28 9.67 12.94 0.20
N ARG A 29 9.34 14.22 0.01
CA ARG A 29 7.96 14.69 -0.18
C ARG A 29 7.34 14.17 -1.48
N ASN A 30 8.07 14.26 -2.60
CA ASN A 30 7.59 13.77 -3.90
C ASN A 30 7.54 12.25 -3.93
N ALA A 31 8.53 11.57 -3.35
CA ALA A 31 8.47 10.12 -3.17
C ALA A 31 7.26 9.70 -2.33
N GLY A 32 6.92 10.46 -1.28
CA GLY A 32 5.71 10.25 -0.49
C GLY A 32 4.44 10.33 -1.32
N PHE A 33 4.37 11.29 -2.26
CA PHE A 33 3.27 11.38 -3.23
C PHE A 33 3.20 10.17 -4.16
N VAL A 34 4.32 9.69 -4.69
CA VAL A 34 4.35 8.48 -5.53
C VAL A 34 3.90 7.25 -4.75
N ALA A 35 4.27 7.16 -3.46
CA ALA A 35 3.80 6.10 -2.57
C ALA A 35 2.28 6.16 -2.37
N SER A 36 1.72 7.34 -2.08
CA SER A 36 0.27 7.56 -1.98
C SER A 36 -0.45 7.19 -3.26
N LEU A 37 0.07 7.63 -4.41
CA LEU A 37 -0.53 7.33 -5.70
C LEU A 37 -0.55 5.81 -5.97
N SER A 38 0.51 5.11 -5.56
CA SER A 38 0.55 3.64 -5.65
C SER A 38 -0.50 2.97 -4.77
N PHE A 39 -0.75 3.48 -3.55
CA PHE A 39 -1.80 2.95 -2.66
C PHE A 39 -3.19 3.23 -3.22
N VAL A 40 -3.45 4.45 -3.69
CA VAL A 40 -4.73 4.82 -4.31
C VAL A 40 -4.96 3.99 -5.57
N GLY A 41 -3.92 3.78 -6.39
CA GLY A 41 -3.99 2.89 -7.56
C GLY A 41 -4.36 1.45 -7.19
N ALA A 42 -3.82 0.93 -6.08
CA ALA A 42 -4.19 -0.39 -5.57
C ALA A 42 -5.67 -0.47 -5.15
N VAL A 43 -6.19 0.57 -4.50
CA VAL A 43 -7.61 0.66 -4.11
C VAL A 43 -8.52 0.74 -5.35
N ILE A 44 -8.14 1.51 -6.37
CA ILE A 44 -8.92 1.62 -7.62
C ILE A 44 -8.94 0.29 -8.39
N LEU A 45 -7.85 -0.47 -8.33
CA LEU A 45 -7.74 -1.78 -8.99
C LEU A 45 -8.36 -2.92 -8.16
N SER A 46 -8.63 -2.71 -6.88
CA SER A 46 -9.21 -3.74 -5.99
C SER A 46 -10.56 -4.32 -6.46
N PRO A 47 -11.46 -3.59 -7.15
CA PRO A 47 -12.74 -4.15 -7.61
C PRO A 47 -12.62 -4.99 -8.89
N VAL A 48 -11.51 -4.88 -9.62
CA VAL A 48 -11.32 -5.55 -10.94
C VAL A 48 -11.55 -7.07 -10.86
N PRO A 49 -10.99 -7.81 -9.88
CA PRO A 49 -11.19 -9.25 -9.79
C PRO A 49 -12.66 -9.64 -9.56
N TYR A 50 -13.43 -8.82 -8.84
CA TYR A 50 -14.86 -9.03 -8.64
C TYR A 50 -15.65 -8.74 -9.92
N MET A 51 -15.31 -7.66 -10.64
CA MET A 51 -15.96 -7.32 -11.93
C MET A 51 -15.70 -8.35 -13.03
N GLN A 52 -14.59 -9.10 -12.94
CA GLN A 52 -14.27 -10.20 -13.84
C GLN A 52 -14.93 -11.53 -13.41
N GLU A 53 -15.80 -11.51 -12.39
CA GLU A 53 -16.45 -12.69 -11.80
C GLU A 53 -15.44 -13.75 -11.33
N LEU A 54 -14.19 -13.33 -11.06
CA LEU A 54 -13.10 -14.22 -10.65
C LEU A 54 -13.15 -14.52 -9.15
N LEU A 55 -13.81 -13.66 -8.37
CA LEU A 55 -13.95 -13.76 -6.92
C LEU A 55 -15.42 -13.60 -6.49
N SER A 56 -15.77 -14.32 -5.42
CA SER A 56 -17.11 -14.34 -4.84
C SER A 56 -17.51 -13.02 -4.17
N ILE A 57 -18.81 -12.83 -3.93
CA ILE A 57 -19.39 -11.66 -3.24
C ILE A 57 -18.76 -11.41 -1.86
N TYR A 58 -18.27 -12.47 -1.20
CA TYR A 58 -17.59 -12.38 0.10
C TYR A 58 -16.25 -11.64 0.05
N TYR A 59 -15.64 -11.51 -1.13
CA TYR A 59 -14.45 -10.69 -1.34
C TYR A 59 -14.70 -9.21 -1.03
N VAL A 60 -15.86 -8.68 -1.47
CA VAL A 60 -16.20 -7.25 -1.47
C VAL A 60 -16.13 -6.61 -0.07
N PRO A 61 -16.79 -7.14 0.98
CA PRO A 61 -16.72 -6.50 2.30
C PRO A 61 -15.31 -6.56 2.91
N ILE A 62 -14.53 -7.62 2.64
CA ILE A 62 -13.18 -7.79 3.22
C ILE A 62 -12.17 -6.87 2.52
N VAL A 63 -12.25 -6.77 1.18
CA VAL A 63 -11.35 -5.89 0.42
C VAL A 63 -11.61 -4.42 0.76
N LEU A 64 -12.86 -4.02 0.99
CA LEU A 64 -13.19 -2.65 1.42
C LEU A 64 -12.52 -2.29 2.75
N VAL A 65 -12.39 -3.24 3.67
CA VAL A 65 -11.63 -3.02 4.93
C VAL A 65 -10.15 -2.81 4.61
N SER A 66 -9.56 -3.62 3.73
CA SER A 66 -8.17 -3.44 3.31
C SER A 66 -7.96 -2.07 2.65
N ASP A 67 -8.87 -1.65 1.78
CA ASP A 67 -8.81 -0.37 1.07
C ASP A 67 -8.87 0.81 2.04
N ALA A 68 -9.75 0.76 3.04
CA ALA A 68 -9.81 1.76 4.10
C ALA A 68 -8.47 1.87 4.86
N ILE A 69 -7.83 0.74 5.14
CA ILE A 69 -6.52 0.71 5.80
C ILE A 69 -5.42 1.26 4.86
N PHE A 70 -5.47 0.98 3.56
CA PHE A 70 -4.54 1.54 2.58
C PHE A 70 -4.69 3.06 2.44
N ILE A 71 -5.91 3.58 2.44
CA ILE A 71 -6.19 5.03 2.44
C ILE A 71 -5.64 5.67 3.72
N TYR A 72 -5.88 5.05 4.88
CA TYR A 72 -5.31 5.51 6.15
C TYR A 72 -3.77 5.49 6.12
N CYS A 73 -3.18 4.45 5.55
CA CYS A 73 -1.73 4.33 5.35
C CYS A 73 -1.19 5.50 4.52
N ALA A 74 -1.88 5.87 3.44
CA ALA A 74 -1.49 6.94 2.53
C ALA A 74 -1.57 8.35 3.15
N MET A 75 -2.23 8.49 4.30
CA MET A 75 -2.22 9.74 5.08
C MET A 75 -1.15 9.71 6.16
N ILE A 76 -1.05 8.60 6.92
CA ILE A 76 -0.17 8.52 8.10
C ILE A 76 1.31 8.39 7.75
N HIS A 77 1.67 7.84 6.59
CA HIS A 77 3.09 7.62 6.24
C HIS A 77 3.87 8.92 6.05
N PHE A 78 3.20 10.04 5.75
CA PHE A 78 3.83 11.36 5.70
C PHE A 78 4.24 11.88 7.07
N ALA A 79 3.47 11.57 8.12
CA ALA A 79 3.74 12.00 9.49
C ALA A 79 4.65 11.01 10.23
N ASP A 80 4.43 9.71 10.04
CA ASP A 80 5.23 8.66 10.66
C ASP A 80 5.41 7.49 9.68
N PRO A 81 6.57 7.42 8.97
CA PRO A 81 6.88 6.35 8.03
C PRO A 81 6.89 4.96 8.68
N LYS A 82 7.29 4.84 9.96
CA LYS A 82 7.33 3.56 10.69
C LYS A 82 5.92 3.04 10.94
N ARG A 83 5.00 3.92 11.36
CA ARG A 83 3.57 3.59 11.49
C ARG A 83 2.95 3.26 10.14
N GLY A 84 3.23 4.06 9.11
CA GLY A 84 2.80 3.80 7.73
C GLY A 84 3.18 2.38 7.27
N GLN A 85 4.42 1.95 7.53
CA GLN A 85 4.82 0.57 7.21
C GLN A 85 4.02 -0.50 7.94
N LYS A 86 3.77 -0.34 9.24
CA LYS A 86 3.00 -1.31 10.03
C LYS A 86 1.56 -1.41 9.51
N VAL A 87 0.94 -0.26 9.25
CA VAL A 87 -0.42 -0.17 8.69
C VAL A 87 -0.47 -0.79 7.30
N ALA A 88 0.50 -0.51 6.43
CA ALA A 88 0.58 -1.14 5.11
C ALA A 88 0.69 -2.67 5.19
N LYS A 89 1.45 -3.20 6.15
CA LYS A 89 1.53 -4.66 6.39
C LYS A 89 0.19 -5.24 6.81
N LEU A 90 -0.54 -4.53 7.68
CA LEU A 90 -1.87 -4.94 8.10
C LEU A 90 -2.85 -4.92 6.91
N ALA A 91 -2.83 -3.86 6.09
CA ALA A 91 -3.66 -3.76 4.89
C ALA A 91 -3.40 -4.93 3.92
N MET A 92 -2.13 -5.23 3.63
CA MET A 92 -1.75 -6.37 2.78
C MET A 92 -2.23 -7.71 3.34
N LEU A 93 -2.17 -7.90 4.65
CA LEU A 93 -2.66 -9.12 5.29
C LEU A 93 -4.17 -9.26 5.14
N VAL A 94 -4.93 -8.17 5.38
CA VAL A 94 -6.38 -8.16 5.17
C VAL A 94 -6.74 -8.40 3.70
N ALA A 95 -6.00 -7.80 2.75
CA ALA A 95 -6.20 -8.06 1.32
C ALA A 95 -5.97 -9.54 0.96
N LEU A 96 -4.93 -10.15 1.52
CA LEU A 96 -4.66 -11.57 1.30
C LEU A 96 -5.80 -12.45 1.84
N ILE A 97 -6.33 -12.13 3.03
CA ILE A 97 -7.51 -12.80 3.57
C ILE A 97 -8.70 -12.63 2.63
N ALA A 98 -8.94 -11.42 2.10
CA ALA A 98 -10.01 -11.18 1.13
C ALA A 98 -9.87 -12.10 -0.08
N PHE A 99 -8.68 -12.20 -0.66
CA PHE A 99 -8.39 -13.08 -1.80
C PHE A 99 -8.62 -14.56 -1.47
N LEU A 100 -8.20 -15.03 -0.30
CA LEU A 100 -8.41 -16.42 0.13
C LEU A 100 -9.90 -16.75 0.26
N PHE A 101 -10.66 -15.92 0.96
CA PHE A 101 -12.11 -16.15 1.14
C PHE A 101 -12.90 -15.94 -0.15
N GLY A 102 -12.48 -15.00 -1.00
CA GLY A 102 -13.12 -14.72 -2.28
C GLY A 102 -12.84 -15.78 -3.36
N GLY A 103 -11.73 -16.51 -3.28
CA GLY A 103 -11.35 -17.52 -4.28
C GLY A 103 -11.64 -18.97 -3.87
N ILE A 104 -11.88 -19.25 -2.59
CA ILE A 104 -12.20 -20.61 -2.09
C ILE A 104 -13.71 -20.89 -2.09
N ILE A 105 -14.54 -19.85 -1.93
CA ILE A 105 -16.00 -19.93 -1.82
C ILE A 105 -16.63 -19.53 -3.15
#